data_AF-A0A3N2RG81-F1
#
_entry.id   AF-A0A3N2RG81-F1
#
_cell.length_a   1.000
_cell.length_b   1.000
_cell.length_c   1.000
_cell.angle_alpha   90.00
_cell.angle_beta   90.00
_cell.angle_gamma   90.00
#
_symmetry.space_group_name_H-M   'P 1'
#
loop_
_entity.id
_entity.type
_entity.pdbx_description
1 polymer ?
#
loop_
_entity_poly.entity_id
_entity_poly.type
_entity_poly.pdbx_seq_one_letter_code
_entity_poly.pdbx_strand_id
1 'polypeptide(L)'
;MSAAGVALAAAVPPALAWLWCGLAAGAVFAAAALAGWRWGARRASRARLAARADRNGRELLRLADEIEAYLAQRQCEGAPVLAQRHWPRLCRRLALEHLDCINRLMLEGLMLDSAAPD
;
A
#
# COMPACT_ATOMS: atom_id res chain seq x y z
N MET A 1 35.70 49.80 5.44
CA MET A 1 35.30 48.74 6.38
C MET A 1 34.41 47.76 5.62
N SER A 2 34.75 46.50 5.35
CA SER A 2 35.95 45.75 5.71
C SER A 2 36.14 44.63 4.68
N ALA A 3 37.31 44.62 4.03
CA ALA A 3 37.82 43.47 3.27
C ALA A 3 37.96 42.19 4.13
N ALA A 4 37.75 42.30 5.45
CA ALA A 4 37.70 41.20 6.40
C ALA A 4 36.55 40.20 6.15
N GLY A 5 35.47 40.60 5.47
CA GLY A 5 34.37 39.68 5.13
C GLY A 5 34.73 38.66 4.06
N VAL A 6 35.66 39.00 3.16
CA VAL A 6 36.07 38.13 2.04
C VAL A 6 37.27 37.26 2.42
N ALA A 7 38.13 37.73 3.34
CA ALA A 7 39.29 36.97 3.80
C ALA A 7 38.95 35.80 4.75
N LEU A 8 37.81 35.87 5.47
CA LEU A 8 37.41 34.78 6.37
C LEU A 8 36.89 33.54 5.62
N ALA A 9 36.48 33.68 4.35
CA ALA A 9 36.11 32.56 3.49
C ALA A 9 37.32 31.83 2.89
N ALA A 10 38.52 32.43 2.94
CA ALA A 10 39.70 31.95 2.22
C ALA A 10 40.63 31.04 3.05
N ALA A 11 40.35 30.80 4.34
CA ALA A 11 41.20 29.99 5.20
C ALA A 11 40.45 28.84 5.88
N VAL A 12 39.49 28.24 5.17
CA VAL A 12 39.04 26.90 5.54
C VAL A 12 40.15 25.93 5.15
N PRO A 13 40.84 25.26 6.10
CA PRO A 13 41.89 24.32 5.74
C PRO A 13 41.28 23.27 4.81
N PRO A 14 41.97 22.85 3.74
CA PRO A 14 41.40 21.94 2.74
C PRO A 14 40.83 20.67 3.40
N ALA A 15 41.47 20.19 4.48
CA ALA A 15 40.97 19.10 5.31
C ALA A 15 39.55 19.30 5.85
N LEU A 16 39.17 20.52 6.24
CA LEU A 16 37.82 20.85 6.67
C LEU A 16 36.83 20.80 5.49
N ALA A 17 37.23 21.26 4.30
CA ALA A 17 36.41 21.17 3.10
C ALA A 17 36.16 19.70 2.69
N TRP A 18 37.18 18.84 2.78
CA TRP A 18 37.04 17.40 2.58
C TRP A 18 36.11 16.75 3.61
N LEU A 19 36.17 17.18 4.89
CA LEU A 19 35.25 16.74 5.94
C LEU A 19 33.80 17.16 5.64
N TRP A 20 33.56 18.39 5.20
CA TRP A 20 32.22 18.86 4.81
C TRP A 20 31.69 18.11 3.59
N CYS A 21 32.52 17.85 2.57
CA CYS A 21 32.13 17.02 1.43
C CYS A 21 31.81 15.58 1.84
N GLY A 22 32.60 14.99 2.75
CA GLY A 22 32.35 13.66 3.29
C GLY A 22 31.06 13.58 4.09
N LEU A 23 30.77 14.59 4.91
CA LEU A 23 29.51 14.70 5.65
C LEU A 23 28.31 14.91 4.72
N ALA A 24 28.44 15.76 3.70
CA ALA A 24 27.39 15.99 2.71
C ALA A 24 27.10 14.73 1.90
N ALA A 25 28.14 14.04 1.42
CA ALA A 25 27.98 12.76 0.73
C ALA A 25 27.35 11.71 1.66
N GLY A 26 27.83 11.59 2.90
CA GLY A 26 27.26 10.69 3.89
C GLY A 26 25.80 10.98 4.19
N ALA A 27 25.41 12.26 4.28
CA ALA A 27 24.03 12.68 4.49
C ALA A 27 23.13 12.32 3.30
N VAL A 28 23.61 12.50 2.06
CA VAL A 28 22.87 12.09 0.85
C VAL A 28 22.69 10.58 0.79
N PHE A 29 23.74 9.80 1.07
CA PHE A 29 23.65 8.34 1.13
C PHE A 29 22.69 7.87 2.22
N ALA A 30 22.76 8.46 3.42
CA ALA A 30 21.84 8.14 4.51
C ALA A 30 20.39 8.51 4.16
N ALA A 31 20.17 9.65 3.50
CA ALA A 31 18.84 10.06 3.04
C ALA A 31 18.28 9.09 1.99
N ALA A 32 19.10 8.69 1.01
CA ALA A 32 18.72 7.72 -0.01
C ALA A 32 18.41 6.34 0.58
N ALA A 33 19.24 5.86 1.51
CA ALA A 33 19.01 4.60 2.21
C ALA A 33 17.73 4.63 3.05
N LEU A 34 17.47 5.73 3.76
CA LEU A 34 16.25 5.92 4.54
C LEU A 34 15.01 6.01 3.64
N ALA A 35 15.10 6.70 2.51
CA ALA A 35 14.03 6.77 1.52
C ALA A 35 13.70 5.39 0.95
N GLY A 36 14.73 4.62 0.55
CA GLY A 36 14.57 3.25 0.07
C GLY A 36 13.97 2.30 1.12
N TRP A 37 14.41 2.41 2.38
CA TRP A 37 13.83 1.62 3.48
C TRP A 37 12.36 1.98 3.74
N ARG A 38 12.03 3.27 3.79
CA ARG A 38 10.64 3.74 3.96
C ARG A 38 9.76 3.29 2.80
N TRP A 39 10.28 3.28 1.58
CA TRP A 39 9.58 2.75 0.42
C TRP A 39 9.30 1.26 0.57
N GLY A 40 10.33 0.46 0.87
CA GLY A 40 10.19 -0.98 1.07
C GLY A 40 9.20 -1.33 2.18
N ALA A 41 9.25 -0.59 3.30
CA ALA A 41 8.32 -0.76 4.41
C ALA A 41 6.87 -0.43 4.03
N ARG A 42 6.64 0.65 3.27
CA ARG A 42 5.30 1.00 2.76
C ARG A 42 4.75 -0.06 1.82
N ARG A 43 5.58 -0.57 0.90
CA ARG A 43 5.19 -1.61 -0.05
C ARG A 43 4.84 -2.92 0.66
N ALA A 44 5.63 -3.33 1.65
CA ALA A 44 5.36 -4.50 2.48
C ALA A 44 4.05 -4.36 3.29
N SER A 45 3.79 -3.16 3.84
CA SER A 45 2.54 -2.87 4.54
C SER A 45 1.32 -2.96 3.61
N ARG A 46 1.41 -2.35 2.42
CA ARG A 46 0.36 -2.43 1.38
C ARG A 46 0.09 -3.86 0.95
N ALA A 47 1.12 -4.66 0.70
CA ALA A 47 0.98 -6.08 0.33
C ALA A 47 0.27 -6.89 1.43
N ARG A 48 0.59 -6.64 2.71
CA ARG A 48 -0.08 -7.29 3.85
C ARG A 48 -1.55 -6.88 3.96
N LEU A 49 -1.88 -5.62 3.71
CA LEU A 49 -3.26 -5.13 3.69
C LEU A 49 -4.05 -5.76 2.55
N ALA A 50 -3.49 -5.82 1.33
CA ALA A 50 -4.10 -6.49 0.19
C ALA A 50 -4.35 -7.98 0.48
N ALA A 51 -3.38 -8.70 1.07
CA ALA A 51 -3.54 -10.10 1.45
C ALA A 51 -4.58 -10.33 2.56
N ARG A 52 -4.82 -9.34 3.44
CA ARG A 52 -5.91 -9.41 4.42
C ARG A 52 -7.26 -9.17 3.75
N ALA A 53 -7.34 -8.19 2.86
CA ALA A 53 -8.57 -7.84 2.20
C ALA A 53 -9.01 -8.92 1.18
N ASP A 54 -8.06 -9.57 0.51
CA ASP A 54 -8.30 -10.77 -0.31
C ASP A 54 -8.84 -11.95 0.50
N ARG A 55 -8.30 -12.19 1.71
CA ARG A 55 -8.88 -13.16 2.65
C ARG A 55 -10.30 -12.79 3.06
N ASN A 56 -10.55 -11.53 3.40
CA ASN A 56 -11.91 -11.08 3.75
C ASN A 56 -12.90 -11.26 2.58
N GLY A 57 -12.48 -10.98 1.34
CA GLY A 57 -13.29 -11.21 0.15
C GLY A 57 -13.64 -12.69 -0.05
N ARG A 58 -12.68 -13.60 0.17
CA ARG A 58 -12.92 -15.04 0.14
C ARG A 58 -13.88 -15.51 1.23
N GLU A 59 -13.78 -14.99 2.44
CA GLU A 59 -14.72 -15.32 3.52
C GLU A 59 -16.14 -14.83 3.21
N LEU A 60 -16.31 -13.67 2.55
CA LEU A 60 -17.62 -13.20 2.10
C LEU A 60 -18.24 -14.11 1.02
N LEU A 61 -17.42 -14.64 0.12
CA LEU A 61 -17.87 -15.62 -0.88
C LEU A 61 -18.29 -16.93 -0.20
N ARG A 62 -17.48 -17.42 0.74
CA ARG A 62 -17.81 -18.62 1.53
C ARG A 62 -19.13 -18.45 2.29
N LEU A 63 -19.35 -17.28 2.91
CA LEU A 63 -20.59 -16.99 3.61
C LEU A 63 -21.79 -16.93 2.66
N ALA A 64 -21.60 -16.43 1.43
CA ALA A 64 -22.65 -16.49 0.40
C ALA A 64 -23.00 -17.93 0.01
N ASP A 65 -22.00 -18.80 -0.10
CA ASP A 65 -22.19 -20.23 -0.41
C ASP A 65 -22.93 -20.95 0.74
N GLU A 66 -22.58 -20.65 2.00
CA GLU A 66 -23.25 -21.20 3.19
C GLU A 66 -24.72 -20.76 3.26
N ILE A 67 -25.02 -19.49 2.96
CA ILE A 67 -26.40 -19.00 2.85
C ILE A 67 -27.15 -19.72 1.74
N GLU A 68 -26.53 -19.93 0.58
CA GLU A 68 -27.16 -20.63 -0.54
C GLU A 68 -27.48 -22.09 -0.19
N ALA A 69 -26.55 -22.80 0.48
CA ALA A 69 -26.77 -24.16 0.96
C ALA A 69 -27.91 -24.23 2.00
N TYR A 70 -27.93 -23.31 2.96
CA TYR A 70 -29.00 -23.24 3.96
C TYR A 70 -30.38 -22.97 3.32
N LEU A 71 -30.45 -22.06 2.36
CA LEU A 71 -31.70 -21.78 1.63
C LEU A 71 -32.15 -22.98 0.80
N ALA A 72 -31.22 -23.72 0.19
CA ALA A 72 -31.54 -24.95 -0.54
C ALA A 72 -32.12 -26.02 0.40
N GLN A 73 -31.51 -26.23 1.57
CA GLN A 73 -32.02 -27.14 2.59
C GLN A 73 -33.43 -26.74 3.06
N ARG A 74 -33.64 -25.45 3.38
CA ARG A 74 -34.95 -24.95 3.81
C ARG A 74 -36.02 -25.09 2.72
N GLN A 75 -35.64 -24.98 1.45
CA GLN A 75 -36.55 -25.23 0.34
C GLN A 75 -36.96 -26.71 0.26
N CYS A 76 -36.02 -27.63 0.48
CA CYS A 76 -36.32 -29.07 0.56
C CYS A 76 -37.24 -29.41 1.75
N GLU A 77 -37.14 -28.66 2.85
CA GLU A 77 -38.03 -28.74 4.01
C GLU A 77 -39.41 -28.09 3.76
N GLY A 78 -39.67 -27.55 2.56
CA GLY A 78 -40.94 -26.95 2.17
C GLY A 78 -41.12 -25.48 2.62
N ALA A 79 -40.07 -24.83 3.12
CA ALA A 79 -40.14 -23.43 3.53
C ALA A 79 -40.08 -22.46 2.33
N PRO A 80 -40.86 -21.37 2.34
CA PRO A 80 -40.81 -20.35 1.29
C PRO A 80 -39.53 -19.50 1.41
N VAL A 81 -38.57 -19.71 0.52
CA VAL A 81 -37.27 -19.01 0.49
C VAL A 81 -37.14 -17.96 -0.63
N LEU A 82 -38.19 -17.71 -1.41
CA LEU A 82 -38.14 -16.79 -2.58
C LEU A 82 -37.63 -15.39 -2.24
N ALA A 83 -38.09 -14.82 -1.13
CA ALA A 83 -37.66 -13.49 -0.67
C ALA A 83 -36.17 -13.44 -0.27
N GLN A 84 -35.57 -14.59 0.08
CA GLN A 84 -34.21 -14.66 0.61
C GLN A 84 -33.16 -15.03 -0.44
N ARG A 85 -33.58 -15.44 -1.64
CA ARG A 85 -32.66 -15.83 -2.72
C ARG A 85 -31.76 -14.69 -3.22
N HIS A 86 -32.12 -13.43 -2.97
CA HIS A 86 -31.31 -12.30 -3.41
C HIS A 86 -30.07 -12.06 -2.54
N TRP A 87 -30.07 -12.50 -1.27
CA TRP A 87 -28.99 -12.24 -0.32
C TRP A 87 -27.64 -12.84 -0.75
N PRO A 88 -27.54 -14.13 -1.12
CA PRO A 88 -26.27 -14.69 -1.56
C PRO A 88 -25.75 -14.02 -2.85
N ARG A 89 -26.64 -13.58 -3.74
CA ARG A 89 -26.27 -12.82 -4.95
C ARG A 89 -25.68 -11.45 -4.62
N LEU A 90 -26.30 -10.74 -3.67
CA LEU A 90 -25.79 -9.45 -3.18
C LEU A 90 -24.41 -9.61 -2.52
N CYS A 91 -24.25 -10.63 -1.66
CA CYS A 91 -22.98 -10.92 -1.01
C CYS A 91 -21.87 -11.24 -2.02
N ARG A 92 -22.15 -12.09 -3.02
CA ARG A 92 -21.17 -12.37 -4.11
C ARG A 92 -20.80 -11.10 -4.87
N ARG A 93 -21.79 -10.27 -5.23
CA ARG A 93 -21.54 -9.02 -5.96
C ARG A 93 -20.65 -8.06 -5.15
N LEU A 94 -20.97 -7.84 -3.87
CA LEU A 94 -20.17 -6.98 -2.99
C LEU A 94 -18.76 -7.53 -2.77
N ALA A 95 -18.60 -8.84 -2.63
CA ALA A 95 -17.29 -9.46 -2.50
C ALA A 95 -16.42 -9.25 -3.76
N LEU A 96 -17.00 -9.41 -4.95
CA LEU A 96 -16.31 -9.18 -6.21
C LEU A 96 -15.96 -7.70 -6.42
N GLU A 97 -16.91 -6.79 -6.19
CA GLU A 97 -16.67 -5.34 -6.27
C GLU A 97 -15.57 -4.89 -5.29
N HIS A 98 -15.52 -5.48 -4.10
CA HIS A 98 -14.46 -5.23 -3.13
C HIS A 98 -13.09 -5.69 -3.63
N LEU A 99 -12.99 -6.91 -4.16
CA LEU A 99 -11.74 -7.45 -4.72
C LEU A 99 -11.26 -6.64 -5.93
N ASP A 100 -12.16 -6.25 -6.83
CA ASP A 100 -11.85 -5.42 -7.99
C ASP A 100 -11.33 -4.04 -7.59
N CYS A 101 -11.96 -3.41 -6.60
CA CYS A 101 -11.52 -2.13 -6.05
C CYS A 101 -10.09 -2.23 -5.47
N ILE A 102 -9.79 -3.28 -4.71
CA ILE A 102 -8.46 -3.50 -4.14
C ILE A 102 -7.42 -3.74 -5.24
N ASN A 103 -7.74 -4.57 -6.24
CA ASN A 103 -6.86 -4.82 -7.37
C ASN A 103 -6.56 -3.54 -8.15
N ARG A 104 -7.58 -2.72 -8.39
CA ARG A 104 -7.43 -1.43 -9.07
C ARG A 104 -6.56 -0.46 -8.27
N LEU A 105 -6.81 -0.30 -6.97
CA LEU A 105 -5.98 0.53 -6.09
C LEU A 105 -4.53 0.04 -6.02
N MET A 106 -4.32 -1.27 -6.06
CA MET A 106 -2.97 -1.85 -6.09
C MET A 106 -2.26 -1.52 -7.41
N LEU A 107 -2.94 -1.67 -8.55
CA LEU A 107 -2.40 -1.34 -9.87
C LEU A 107 -2.14 0.17 -10.03
N GLU A 108 -3.07 1.02 -9.60
CA GLU A 108 -2.90 2.48 -9.58
C GLU A 108 -1.72 2.88 -8.67
N GLY A 109 -1.58 2.22 -7.51
CA GLY A 109 -0.44 2.39 -6.63
C GLY A 109 0.89 1.99 -7.30
N LEU A 110 0.93 0.89 -8.05
CA LEU A 110 2.11 0.46 -8.80
C LEU A 110 2.45 1.43 -9.93
N MET A 111 1.44 1.96 -10.64
CA MET A 111 1.65 2.92 -11.72
C MET A 111 2.18 4.26 -11.21
N LEU A 112 1.62 4.78 -10.11
CA LEU A 112 2.13 6.00 -9.45
C LEU A 112 3.55 5.79 -8.92
N ASP A 113 3.82 4.63 -8.31
CA ASP A 113 5.15 4.25 -7.84
C ASP A 113 6.17 4.14 -9.00
N SER A 114 5.73 3.83 -10.23
CA SER A 114 6.59 3.78 -11.43
C SER A 114 6.74 5.11 -12.18
N ALA A 115 5.77 6.03 -12.00
CA ALA A 115 5.71 7.32 -12.68
C ALA A 115 6.36 8.46 -11.89
N ALA A 116 6.70 8.22 -10.62
CA ALA A 116 7.62 9.07 -9.87
C ALA A 116 9.05 8.53 -10.05
N PRO A 117 9.80 8.96 -11.08
CA PRO A 117 11.24 8.79 -11.07
C PRO A 117 11.82 9.65 -9.94
N ASP A 118 12.84 9.11 -9.30
CA ASP A 118 13.60 9.72 -8.18
C ASP A 118 14.01 11.19 -8.43
#